data_AF-A0A0F0HZQ5-F1
#
_entry.id   AF-A0A0F0HZQ5-F1
#
_cell.length_a   1.000
_cell.length_b   1.000
_cell.length_c   1.000
_cell.angle_alpha   90.00
_cell.angle_beta   90.00
_cell.angle_gamma   90.00
#
_symmetry.space_group_name_H-M   'P 1'
#
loop_
_entity.id
_entity.type
_entity.pdbx_description
1 polymer ?
#
loop_
_entity_poly.entity_id
_entity_poly.type
_entity_poly.pdbx_seq_one_letter_code
_entity_poly.pdbx_strand_id
1 'polypeptide(L)'
;MVQMDRFMNILRKPGAKPEIQGVAPTQHVAGKETLDHPDAKGYIPKSKPKMLDRWLDFVVRVSGSEPVFFLILAGLLTWALLGIKYGSTDSWQVLISDIQAIVSYIFDSFLVRQQLNAYEEEMIVAAELESRILSHNRMLAKVHQTLEAQDQEKTTQLVSLVKEHQNALEFGTELPTETRFGRTITWISHVIGHMGTITLFWAGVFTWIALGHRSNYSDKWQLYMNSASSALMVFIFAFLANIRERHAAYTRSCLDAIFQVDASLEAKLRHLTDDTLPNDIVIIPAPRVSKIQRVIFYYADFVGTLVGIAILVAVIIIWIAIGPLLHFDSNWWLLIGTYAGLIGMNDGFVLRNMQARLRCYVDAEFARITAQDATLFATAGIPAPSDEVVSGESLTRRVSETMGRVCAHEITVVLGFLTILGLIAGASAMRWTMTGQLLCNVPPSLIESFFMIVLVTGHNSADDRIRVDLRNTYARRLQLLGFVNAVQSVW
;
A
#
# COMPACT_ATOMS: atom_id res chain seq x y z
N MET A 1 -11.10 -23.53 -32.99
CA MET A 1 -10.44 -22.22 -32.83
C MET A 1 -11.08 -21.38 -31.72
N VAL A 2 -12.41 -21.15 -31.71
CA VAL A 2 -13.11 -20.30 -30.72
C VAL A 2 -12.96 -20.75 -29.24
N GLN A 3 -12.89 -22.05 -28.96
CA GLN A 3 -12.64 -22.56 -27.60
C GLN A 3 -11.19 -22.35 -27.13
N MET A 4 -10.22 -22.38 -28.05
CA MET A 4 -8.81 -22.18 -27.74
C MET A 4 -8.50 -20.71 -27.49
N ASP A 5 -9.18 -19.79 -28.19
CA ASP A 5 -9.12 -18.36 -27.90
C ASP A 5 -9.82 -17.98 -26.59
N ARG A 6 -10.94 -18.64 -26.23
CA ARG A 6 -11.55 -18.46 -24.90
C ARG A 6 -10.64 -18.98 -23.79
N PHE A 7 -10.02 -20.14 -23.97
CA PHE A 7 -9.09 -20.71 -22.99
C PHE A 7 -7.81 -19.88 -22.88
N MET A 8 -7.24 -19.42 -24.00
CA MET A 8 -6.12 -18.48 -24.02
C MET A 8 -6.49 -17.11 -23.44
N ASN A 9 -7.71 -16.61 -23.63
CA ASN A 9 -8.17 -15.38 -22.98
C ASN A 9 -8.41 -15.56 -21.47
N ILE A 10 -8.83 -16.76 -21.02
CA ILE A 10 -8.92 -17.10 -19.60
C ILE A 10 -7.53 -17.23 -18.97
N LEU A 11 -6.56 -17.81 -19.68
CA LEU A 11 -5.15 -17.90 -19.25
C LEU A 11 -4.41 -16.55 -19.35
N ARG A 12 -4.84 -15.63 -20.23
CA ARG A 12 -4.27 -14.28 -20.37
C ARG A 12 -4.79 -13.28 -19.33
N LYS A 13 -5.89 -13.58 -18.66
CA LYS A 13 -6.55 -12.68 -17.68
C LYS A 13 -5.85 -12.57 -16.32
N PRO A 14 -5.40 -13.66 -15.68
CA PRO A 14 -4.87 -13.55 -14.32
C PRO A 14 -3.41 -13.07 -14.32
N GLY A 15 -3.07 -12.11 -13.45
CA GLY A 15 -1.78 -11.41 -13.42
C GLY A 15 -1.64 -10.23 -14.39
N ALA A 16 -2.65 -9.96 -15.24
CA ALA A 16 -2.73 -8.73 -16.03
C ALA A 16 -3.54 -7.69 -15.26
N LYS A 17 -2.95 -6.52 -14.96
CA LYS A 17 -3.71 -5.41 -14.39
C LYS A 17 -4.62 -4.82 -15.47
N PRO A 18 -5.93 -4.68 -15.23
CA PRO A 18 -6.86 -4.16 -16.23
C PRO A 18 -6.60 -2.68 -16.50
N GLU A 19 -7.18 -2.17 -17.59
CA GLU A 19 -7.34 -0.73 -17.76
C GLU A 19 -8.25 -0.17 -16.64
N ILE A 20 -7.97 1.06 -16.23
CA ILE A 20 -8.70 1.74 -15.16
C ILE A 20 -9.43 2.91 -15.79
N GLN A 21 -10.74 2.96 -15.57
CA GLN A 21 -11.59 4.03 -16.06
C GLN A 21 -12.06 4.85 -14.87
N GLY A 22 -11.89 6.17 -14.94
CA GLY A 22 -12.34 7.11 -13.91
C GLY A 22 -13.04 8.29 -14.55
N VAL A 23 -14.11 8.74 -13.91
CA VAL A 23 -14.82 9.97 -14.26
C VAL A 23 -15.23 10.65 -12.98
N ALA A 24 -14.86 11.92 -12.85
CA ALA A 24 -15.22 12.68 -11.66
C ALA A 24 -16.69 13.10 -11.71
N PRO A 25 -17.42 13.08 -10.57
CA PRO A 25 -18.79 13.58 -10.50
C PRO A 25 -18.87 15.04 -10.99
N THR A 26 -19.67 15.24 -12.03
CA THR A 26 -19.94 16.55 -12.65
C THR A 26 -20.76 17.40 -11.68
N GLN A 27 -20.30 18.62 -11.42
CA GLN A 27 -21.05 19.58 -10.60
C GLN A 27 -22.06 20.33 -11.46
N HIS A 28 -23.25 20.63 -10.93
CA HIS A 28 -24.28 21.35 -11.67
C HIS A 28 -24.45 22.78 -11.15
N VAL A 29 -24.86 23.70 -12.03
CA VAL A 29 -25.21 25.06 -11.60
C VAL A 29 -26.52 24.99 -10.80
N ALA A 30 -26.57 25.70 -9.66
CA ALA A 30 -27.70 25.69 -8.73
C ALA A 30 -29.05 25.90 -9.46
N GLY A 31 -30.00 24.99 -9.22
CA GLY A 31 -31.32 24.98 -9.88
C GLY A 31 -31.44 24.09 -11.12
N LYS A 32 -30.35 23.42 -11.56
CA LYS A 32 -30.35 22.41 -12.65
C LYS A 32 -29.86 21.03 -12.17
N GLU A 33 -30.01 20.73 -10.88
CA GLU A 33 -29.66 19.42 -10.33
C GLU A 33 -30.58 18.33 -10.93
N THR A 34 -30.00 17.31 -11.55
CA THR A 34 -30.77 16.14 -12.00
C THR A 34 -30.92 15.14 -10.84
N LEU A 35 -32.15 14.69 -10.58
CA LEU A 35 -32.50 13.71 -9.52
C LEU A 35 -31.67 12.41 -9.54
N ASP A 36 -31.09 12.04 -10.69
CA ASP A 36 -30.33 10.80 -10.87
C ASP A 36 -28.85 10.90 -10.44
N HIS A 37 -28.30 12.11 -10.26
CA HIS A 37 -26.89 12.33 -9.90
C HIS A 37 -26.73 13.53 -8.95
N PRO A 38 -26.84 13.34 -7.62
CA PRO A 38 -26.59 14.40 -6.66
C PRO A 38 -25.14 14.87 -6.73
N ASP A 39 -24.91 16.18 -6.57
CA ASP A 39 -23.59 16.80 -6.57
C ASP A 39 -22.72 16.25 -5.42
N ALA A 40 -21.88 15.26 -5.73
CA ALA A 40 -20.92 14.72 -4.79
C ALA A 40 -19.73 15.68 -4.67
N LYS A 41 -19.65 16.38 -3.54
CA LYS A 41 -18.57 17.32 -3.24
C LYS A 41 -17.29 16.63 -2.76
N GLY A 42 -17.40 15.54 -2.02
CA GLY A 42 -16.27 14.81 -1.42
C GLY A 42 -15.77 13.62 -2.21
N TYR A 43 -14.69 13.01 -1.72
CA TYR A 43 -14.18 11.74 -2.26
C TYR A 43 -15.03 10.58 -1.75
N ILE A 44 -15.59 9.79 -2.67
CA ILE A 44 -16.40 8.61 -2.34
C ILE A 44 -15.68 7.36 -2.84
N PRO A 45 -15.12 6.54 -1.93
CA PRO A 45 -14.48 5.28 -2.31
C PRO A 45 -15.45 4.39 -3.11
N LYS A 46 -15.01 3.90 -4.27
CA LYS A 46 -15.84 3.01 -5.10
C LYS A 46 -15.94 1.65 -4.41
N SER A 47 -17.18 1.17 -4.23
CA SER A 47 -17.41 -0.19 -3.73
C SER A 47 -17.22 -1.22 -4.84
N LYS A 48 -16.56 -2.32 -4.51
CA LYS A 48 -16.51 -3.49 -5.40
C LYS A 48 -17.90 -4.08 -5.62
N PRO A 49 -18.18 -4.66 -6.80
CA PRO A 49 -19.52 -5.17 -7.14
C PRO A 49 -19.88 -6.46 -6.39
N LYS A 50 -18.90 -7.29 -6.02
CA LYS A 50 -19.13 -8.58 -5.37
C LYS A 50 -19.20 -8.43 -3.85
N MET A 51 -20.27 -8.92 -3.23
CA MET A 51 -20.46 -8.88 -1.77
C MET A 51 -19.35 -9.61 -0.99
N LEU A 52 -18.90 -10.77 -1.49
CA LEU A 52 -17.83 -11.53 -0.86
C LEU A 52 -16.51 -10.75 -0.84
N ASP A 53 -16.21 -10.01 -1.90
CA ASP A 53 -15.01 -9.17 -1.95
C ASP A 53 -15.10 -8.00 -0.95
N ARG A 54 -16.29 -7.43 -0.77
CA ARG A 54 -16.54 -6.38 0.24
C ARG A 54 -16.40 -6.91 1.66
N TRP A 55 -16.92 -8.10 1.95
CA TRP A 55 -16.77 -8.73 3.26
C TRP A 55 -15.30 -9.01 3.56
N LEU A 56 -14.55 -9.47 2.56
CA LEU A 56 -13.14 -9.76 2.75
C LEU A 56 -12.31 -8.48 2.92
N ASP A 57 -12.61 -7.43 2.17
CA ASP A 57 -12.00 -6.10 2.37
C ASP A 57 -12.30 -5.55 3.77
N PHE A 58 -13.49 -5.81 4.31
CA PHE A 58 -13.83 -5.48 5.70
C PHE A 58 -12.98 -6.27 6.71
N VAL A 59 -12.81 -7.58 6.53
CA VAL A 59 -11.95 -8.40 7.42
C VAL A 59 -10.50 -7.90 7.40
N VAL A 60 -9.97 -7.58 6.22
CA VAL A 60 -8.62 -7.03 6.05
C VAL A 60 -8.47 -5.65 6.71
N ARG A 61 -9.52 -4.82 6.66
CA ARG A 61 -9.54 -3.54 7.36
C ARG A 61 -9.57 -3.72 8.88
N VAL A 62 -10.35 -4.69 9.38
CA VAL A 62 -10.39 -5.03 10.80
C VAL A 62 -9.05 -5.57 11.28
N SER A 63 -8.35 -6.40 10.49
CA SER A 63 -7.04 -6.93 10.89
C SER A 63 -5.95 -5.86 11.02
N GLY A 64 -6.04 -4.77 10.25
CA GLY A 64 -5.20 -3.57 10.38
C GLY A 64 -5.66 -2.57 11.45
N SER A 65 -6.74 -2.84 12.18
CA SER A 65 -7.27 -1.87 13.16
C SER A 65 -6.41 -1.79 14.43
N GLU A 66 -6.46 -0.64 15.10
CA GLU A 66 -5.72 -0.41 16.36
C GLU A 66 -6.06 -1.45 17.46
N PRO A 67 -7.35 -1.81 17.68
CA PRO A 67 -7.69 -2.82 18.69
C PRO A 67 -7.06 -4.20 18.41
N VAL A 68 -7.03 -4.62 17.15
CA VAL A 68 -6.41 -5.90 16.77
C VAL A 68 -4.90 -5.85 16.95
N PHE A 69 -4.26 -4.72 16.60
CA PHE A 69 -2.84 -4.52 16.85
C PHE A 69 -2.49 -4.63 18.35
N PHE A 70 -3.26 -3.98 19.23
CA PHE A 70 -3.04 -4.08 20.67
C PHE A 70 -3.32 -5.47 21.23
N LEU A 71 -4.30 -6.20 20.68
CA LEU A 71 -4.56 -7.58 21.04
C LEU A 71 -3.37 -8.50 20.69
N ILE A 72 -2.79 -8.33 19.51
CA ILE A 72 -1.59 -9.08 19.10
C ILE A 72 -0.41 -8.74 20.00
N LEU A 73 -0.21 -7.44 20.30
CA LEU A 73 0.86 -7.00 21.20
C LEU A 73 0.69 -7.59 22.61
N ALA A 74 -0.53 -7.62 23.14
CA ALA A 74 -0.84 -8.25 24.42
C ALA A 74 -0.57 -9.77 24.37
N GLY A 75 -0.88 -10.44 23.26
CA GLY A 75 -0.56 -11.85 23.04
C GLY A 75 0.95 -12.11 23.05
N LEU A 76 1.73 -11.30 22.34
CA LEU A 76 3.19 -11.39 22.31
C LEU A 76 3.82 -11.09 23.69
N LEU A 77 3.29 -10.11 24.42
CA LEU A 77 3.73 -9.81 25.78
C LEU A 77 3.43 -10.97 26.74
N THR A 78 2.22 -11.53 26.65
CA THR A 78 1.81 -12.68 27.44
C THR A 78 2.73 -13.87 27.18
N TRP A 79 3.06 -14.12 25.91
CA TRP A 79 4.04 -15.13 25.54
C TRP A 79 5.42 -14.83 26.13
N ALA A 80 5.95 -13.61 26.00
CA ALA A 80 7.26 -13.26 26.53
C ALA A 80 7.35 -13.47 28.04
N LEU A 81 6.30 -13.07 28.79
CA LEU A 81 6.23 -13.21 30.24
C LEU A 81 6.11 -14.68 30.67
N LEU A 82 5.29 -15.48 29.99
CA LEU A 82 5.17 -16.92 30.25
C LEU A 82 6.45 -17.68 29.88
N GLY A 83 7.18 -17.21 28.87
CA GLY A 83 8.48 -17.74 28.46
C GLY A 83 9.54 -17.72 29.57
N ILE A 84 9.44 -16.82 30.56
CA ILE A 84 10.35 -16.79 31.72
C ILE A 84 10.27 -18.11 32.51
N LYS A 85 9.07 -18.67 32.66
CA LYS A 85 8.84 -19.90 33.42
C LYS A 85 8.88 -21.16 32.55
N TYR A 86 8.37 -21.07 31.33
CA TYR A 86 8.13 -22.24 30.47
C TYR A 86 9.09 -22.34 29.28
N GLY A 87 9.95 -21.35 29.03
CA GLY A 87 10.83 -21.30 27.85
C GLY A 87 11.90 -22.38 27.78
N SER A 88 12.11 -23.15 28.86
CA SER A 88 13.02 -24.29 28.86
C SER A 88 12.43 -25.56 28.24
N THR A 89 11.11 -25.62 28.01
CA THR A 89 10.44 -26.76 27.40
C THR A 89 10.32 -26.59 25.88
N ASP A 90 10.58 -27.67 25.14
CA ASP A 90 10.51 -27.64 23.68
C ASP A 90 9.07 -27.40 23.20
N SER A 91 8.08 -27.94 23.92
CA SER A 91 6.65 -27.71 23.64
C SER A 91 6.26 -26.23 23.68
N TRP A 92 6.88 -25.42 24.54
CA TRP A 92 6.63 -23.98 24.58
C TRP A 92 7.13 -23.27 23.32
N GLN A 93 8.31 -23.65 22.83
CA GLN A 93 8.94 -23.04 21.65
C GLN A 93 8.25 -23.47 20.35
N VAL A 94 7.82 -24.72 20.28
CA VAL A 94 7.07 -25.25 19.13
C VAL A 94 5.68 -24.58 19.06
N LEU A 95 4.95 -24.51 20.17
CA LEU A 95 3.60 -23.94 20.20
C LEU A 95 3.53 -22.50 19.66
N ILE A 96 4.46 -21.63 20.07
CA ILE A 96 4.45 -20.23 19.59
C ILE A 96 4.83 -20.12 18.12
N SER A 97 5.81 -20.93 17.68
CA SER A 97 6.22 -21.00 16.28
C SER A 97 5.03 -21.34 15.39
N ASP A 98 4.18 -22.26 15.81
CA ASP A 98 3.08 -22.74 14.96
C ASP A 98 1.87 -21.80 14.98
N ILE A 99 1.57 -21.20 16.14
CA ILE A 99 0.60 -20.10 16.21
C ILE A 99 1.04 -18.96 15.28
N GLN A 100 2.33 -18.61 15.32
CA GLN A 100 2.88 -17.63 14.39
C GLN A 100 2.73 -18.07 12.94
N ALA A 101 3.08 -19.31 12.59
CA ALA A 101 3.01 -19.81 11.23
C ALA A 101 1.63 -19.58 10.62
N ILE A 102 0.58 -19.89 11.38
CA ILE A 102 -0.81 -19.66 10.99
C ILE A 102 -1.11 -18.17 10.85
N VAL A 103 -0.73 -17.36 11.84
CA VAL A 103 -1.01 -15.92 11.86
C VAL A 103 -0.31 -15.22 10.69
N SER A 104 0.98 -15.47 10.48
CA SER A 104 1.76 -14.86 9.41
C SER A 104 1.19 -15.18 8.04
N TYR A 105 0.81 -16.43 7.80
CA TYR A 105 0.22 -16.83 6.53
C TYR A 105 -1.11 -16.11 6.23
N ILE A 106 -1.92 -15.87 7.27
CA ILE A 106 -3.13 -15.04 7.16
C ILE A 106 -2.75 -13.59 6.84
N PHE A 107 -1.77 -13.03 7.55
CA PHE A 107 -1.33 -11.65 7.35
C PHE A 107 -0.64 -11.41 6.00
N ASP A 108 0.09 -12.38 5.44
CA ASP A 108 0.64 -12.31 4.09
C ASP A 108 -0.47 -12.09 3.07
N SER A 109 -1.51 -12.93 3.13
CA SER A 109 -2.69 -12.82 2.27
C SER A 109 -3.39 -11.46 2.44
N PHE A 110 -3.50 -10.97 3.67
CA PHE A 110 -4.11 -9.68 3.97
C PHE A 110 -3.25 -8.50 3.46
N LEU A 111 -1.94 -8.54 3.63
CA LEU A 111 -1.03 -7.50 3.16
C LEU A 111 -0.98 -7.43 1.64
N VAL A 112 -1.01 -8.58 0.96
CA VAL A 112 -1.14 -8.64 -0.51
C VAL A 112 -2.43 -7.94 -0.91
N ARG A 113 -3.55 -8.26 -0.27
CA ARG A 113 -4.84 -7.64 -0.59
C ARG A 113 -4.89 -6.15 -0.27
N GLN A 114 -4.33 -5.70 0.85
CA GLN A 114 -4.19 -4.27 1.17
C GLN A 114 -3.42 -3.55 0.06
N GLN A 115 -2.31 -4.12 -0.41
CA GLN A 115 -1.49 -3.53 -1.47
C GLN A 115 -2.24 -3.42 -2.80
N LEU A 116 -2.99 -4.46 -3.17
CA LEU A 116 -3.80 -4.47 -4.39
C LEU A 116 -4.94 -3.46 -4.34
N ASN A 117 -5.64 -3.39 -3.20
CA ASN A 117 -6.72 -2.44 -2.97
C ASN A 117 -6.22 -1.00 -3.00
N ALA A 118 -5.10 -0.71 -2.34
CA ALA A 118 -4.49 0.62 -2.34
C ALA A 118 -4.11 1.06 -3.76
N TYR A 119 -3.50 0.16 -4.55
CA TYR A 119 -3.18 0.44 -5.96
C TYR A 119 -4.44 0.76 -6.78
N GLU A 120 -5.49 -0.06 -6.68
CA GLU A 120 -6.74 0.16 -7.42
C GLU A 120 -7.38 1.52 -7.05
N GLU A 121 -7.43 1.83 -5.76
CA GLU A 121 -7.97 3.09 -5.25
C GLU A 121 -7.16 4.31 -5.72
N GLU A 122 -5.83 4.28 -5.58
CA GLU A 122 -4.93 5.37 -6.01
C GLU A 122 -5.01 5.63 -7.51
N MET A 123 -5.14 4.59 -8.34
CA MET A 123 -5.28 4.74 -9.79
C MET A 123 -6.64 5.28 -10.21
N ILE A 124 -7.73 4.89 -9.53
CA ILE A 124 -9.06 5.48 -9.75
C ILE A 124 -9.04 6.97 -9.39
N VAL A 125 -8.44 7.30 -8.25
CA VAL A 125 -8.26 8.69 -7.82
C VAL A 125 -7.48 9.48 -8.87
N ALA A 126 -6.39 8.93 -9.39
CA ALA A 126 -5.61 9.59 -10.43
C ALA A 126 -6.43 9.87 -11.69
N ALA A 127 -7.25 8.91 -12.14
CA ALA A 127 -8.14 9.08 -13.28
C ALA A 127 -9.24 10.12 -13.03
N GLU A 128 -9.84 10.16 -11.83
CA GLU A 128 -10.85 11.16 -11.45
C GLU A 128 -10.24 12.57 -11.35
N LEU A 129 -9.03 12.71 -10.80
CA LEU A 129 -8.34 14.01 -10.76
C LEU A 129 -8.01 14.50 -12.17
N GLU A 130 -7.50 13.65 -13.05
CA GLU A 130 -7.26 14.00 -14.46
C GLU A 130 -8.55 14.40 -15.19
N SER A 131 -9.65 13.68 -14.94
CA SER A 131 -10.98 13.98 -15.49
C SER A 131 -11.42 15.40 -15.12
N ARG A 132 -11.22 15.83 -13.87
CA ARG A 132 -11.51 17.22 -13.45
C ARG A 132 -10.55 18.23 -14.05
N ILE A 133 -9.26 17.92 -14.12
CA ILE A 133 -8.26 18.82 -14.69
C ILE A 133 -8.60 19.17 -16.15
N LEU A 134 -9.04 18.20 -16.94
CA LEU A 134 -9.47 18.44 -18.33
C LEU A 134 -10.64 19.45 -18.40
N SER A 135 -11.66 19.25 -17.58
CA SER A 135 -12.80 20.18 -17.48
C SER A 135 -12.37 21.56 -16.98
N HIS A 136 -11.55 21.63 -15.93
CA HIS A 136 -11.01 22.89 -15.41
C HIS A 136 -10.22 23.64 -16.48
N ASN A 137 -9.37 22.95 -17.25
CA ASN A 137 -8.57 23.57 -18.30
C ASN A 137 -9.47 24.20 -19.38
N ARG A 138 -10.49 23.47 -19.83
CA ARG A 138 -11.46 23.96 -20.82
C ARG A 138 -12.18 25.22 -20.31
N MET A 139 -12.66 25.20 -19.07
CA MET A 139 -13.39 26.32 -18.49
C MET A 139 -12.49 27.52 -18.20
N LEU A 140 -11.30 27.29 -17.65
CA LEU A 140 -10.30 28.34 -17.41
C LEU A 140 -9.86 29.02 -18.72
N ALA A 141 -9.68 28.25 -19.81
CA ALA A 141 -9.38 28.83 -21.11
C ALA A 141 -10.49 29.79 -21.59
N LYS A 142 -11.76 29.45 -21.37
CA LYS A 142 -12.90 30.33 -21.70
C LYS A 142 -12.95 31.58 -20.80
N VAL A 143 -12.67 31.42 -19.50
CA VAL A 143 -12.56 32.56 -18.56
C VAL A 143 -11.44 33.50 -19.00
N HIS A 144 -10.26 32.97 -19.35
CA HIS A 144 -9.12 33.74 -19.81
C HIS A 144 -9.44 34.53 -21.09
N GLN A 145 -10.06 33.89 -22.08
CA GLN A 145 -10.49 34.57 -23.32
C GLN A 145 -11.47 35.73 -23.04
N THR A 146 -12.36 35.56 -22.07
CA THR A 146 -13.33 36.61 -21.70
C THR A 146 -12.66 37.76 -20.95
N LEU A 147 -11.63 37.46 -20.12
CA LEU A 147 -10.80 38.46 -19.47
C LEU A 147 -9.98 39.27 -20.47
N GLU A 148 -9.34 38.63 -21.47
CA GLU A 148 -8.58 39.34 -22.51
C GLU A 148 -9.48 40.27 -23.35
N ALA A 149 -10.74 39.91 -23.55
CA ALA A 149 -11.72 40.74 -24.24
C ALA A 149 -12.21 41.95 -23.41
N GLN A 150 -12.11 41.89 -22.07
CA GLN A 150 -12.50 42.97 -21.16
C GLN A 150 -11.27 43.70 -20.61
N ASP A 151 -10.76 44.68 -21.36
CA ASP A 151 -9.83 45.77 -20.99
C ASP A 151 -8.75 45.54 -19.89
N GLN A 152 -7.51 45.89 -20.24
CA GLN A 152 -6.25 45.61 -19.51
C GLN A 152 -6.17 46.17 -18.07
N GLU A 153 -7.06 47.11 -17.72
CA GLU A 153 -7.12 47.77 -16.40
C GLU A 153 -7.72 46.85 -15.30
N LYS A 154 -8.67 45.98 -15.67
CA LYS A 154 -9.30 45.02 -14.74
C LYS A 154 -8.35 43.89 -14.34
N THR A 155 -7.46 43.47 -15.25
CA THR A 155 -6.49 42.38 -15.01
C THR A 155 -5.52 42.71 -13.87
N THR A 156 -5.11 43.97 -13.75
CA THR A 156 -4.19 44.44 -12.70
C THR A 156 -4.87 44.50 -11.32
N GLN A 157 -6.14 44.89 -11.26
CA GLN A 157 -6.96 44.82 -10.04
C GLN A 157 -7.20 43.38 -9.61
N LEU A 158 -7.40 42.48 -10.56
CA LEU A 158 -7.61 41.04 -10.31
C LEU A 158 -6.44 40.41 -9.56
N VAL A 159 -5.20 40.67 -9.97
CA VAL A 159 -3.99 40.14 -9.29
C VAL A 159 -3.91 40.58 -7.82
N SER A 160 -4.35 41.80 -7.50
CA SER A 160 -4.40 42.27 -6.11
C SER A 160 -5.51 41.61 -5.29
N LEU A 161 -6.68 41.39 -5.90
CA LEU A 161 -7.85 40.72 -5.28
C LEU A 161 -7.63 39.23 -5.06
N VAL A 162 -6.87 38.55 -5.93
CA VAL A 162 -6.48 37.14 -5.77
C VAL A 162 -5.72 36.93 -4.45
N LYS A 163 -4.84 37.87 -4.09
CA LYS A 163 -4.04 37.81 -2.86
C LYS A 163 -4.88 38.06 -1.60
N GLU A 164 -5.95 38.84 -1.73
CA GLU A 164 -6.92 39.11 -0.66
C GLU A 164 -7.89 37.94 -0.46
N HIS A 165 -8.41 37.37 -1.56
CA HIS A 165 -9.32 36.22 -1.54
C HIS A 165 -8.65 34.89 -1.18
N GLN A 166 -7.33 34.77 -1.34
CA GLN A 166 -6.57 33.63 -0.80
C GLN A 166 -6.68 33.50 0.73
N ASN A 167 -6.87 34.60 1.45
CA ASN A 167 -6.98 34.60 2.91
C ASN A 167 -8.42 34.40 3.41
N ALA A 168 -9.42 34.51 2.52
CA ALA A 168 -10.84 34.40 2.82
C ALA A 168 -11.47 33.09 2.31
N LEU A 169 -10.64 32.08 2.00
CA LEU A 169 -11.11 30.80 1.47
C LEU A 169 -12.01 30.10 2.51
N GLU A 170 -13.12 29.54 2.00
CA GLU A 170 -14.07 28.69 2.76
C GLU A 170 -13.39 27.42 3.35
N PHE A 171 -12.23 27.06 2.80
CA PHE A 171 -11.45 25.89 3.17
C PHE A 171 -10.24 26.28 4.02
N GLY A 172 -9.89 25.42 4.98
CA GLY A 172 -8.69 25.59 5.80
C GLY A 172 -7.40 25.58 4.96
N THR A 173 -6.35 26.23 5.45
CA THR A 173 -5.05 26.31 4.75
C THR A 173 -4.23 25.03 4.80
N GLU A 174 -4.60 24.07 5.66
CA GLU A 174 -3.86 22.84 5.88
C GLU A 174 -4.74 21.60 5.68
N LEU A 175 -4.13 20.53 5.18
CA LEU A 175 -4.74 19.21 5.16
C LEU A 175 -4.99 18.68 6.58
N PRO A 176 -5.92 17.73 6.77
CA PRO A 176 -6.17 17.10 8.06
C PRO A 176 -4.85 16.65 8.73
N THR A 177 -4.74 16.89 10.04
CA THR A 177 -3.56 16.48 10.82
C THR A 177 -3.71 15.04 11.33
N GLU A 178 -2.61 14.30 11.41
CA GLU A 178 -2.60 12.99 12.08
C GLU A 178 -2.97 13.08 13.56
N THR A 179 -3.61 12.03 14.07
CA THR A 179 -3.84 11.85 15.51
C THR A 179 -2.52 11.72 16.27
N ARG A 180 -2.51 11.96 17.58
CA ARG A 180 -1.30 11.80 18.42
C ARG A 180 -0.75 10.38 18.40
N PHE A 181 -1.64 9.39 18.47
CA PHE A 181 -1.28 7.99 18.29
C PHE A 181 -0.69 7.75 16.90
N GLY A 182 -1.30 8.37 15.87
CA GLY A 182 -0.78 8.49 14.52
C GLY A 182 0.71 8.87 14.50
N ARG A 183 1.03 10.04 15.06
CA ARG A 183 2.41 10.54 15.09
C ARG A 183 3.38 9.59 15.78
N THR A 184 2.99 8.98 16.90
CA THR A 184 3.85 8.02 17.63
C THR A 184 4.15 6.78 16.80
N ILE A 185 3.14 6.14 16.22
CA ILE A 185 3.34 4.93 15.42
C ILE A 185 4.13 5.24 14.13
N THR A 186 3.92 6.41 13.51
CA THR A 186 4.74 6.86 12.36
C THR A 186 6.20 7.03 12.77
N TRP A 187 6.46 7.61 13.94
CA TRP A 187 7.83 7.70 14.46
C TRP A 187 8.45 6.30 14.68
N ILE A 188 7.71 5.37 15.29
CA ILE A 188 8.16 3.98 15.48
C ILE A 188 8.42 3.30 14.13
N SER A 189 7.60 3.58 13.11
CA SER A 189 7.79 2.97 11.79
C SER A 189 9.08 3.44 11.14
N HIS A 190 9.45 4.72 11.28
CA HIS A 190 10.75 5.22 10.82
C HIS A 190 11.91 4.58 11.57
N VAL A 191 11.77 4.29 12.86
CA VAL A 191 12.80 3.58 13.63
C VAL A 191 12.95 2.14 13.14
N ILE A 192 11.84 1.40 12.95
CA ILE A 192 11.87 0.01 12.48
C ILE A 192 12.42 -0.08 11.05
N GLY A 193 11.98 0.81 10.16
CA GLY A 193 12.47 0.91 8.78
C GLY A 193 13.83 1.58 8.63
N HIS A 194 14.52 1.91 9.72
CA HIS A 194 15.82 2.55 9.64
C HIS A 194 16.91 1.54 9.23
N MET A 195 17.88 1.97 8.42
CA MET A 195 19.00 1.12 8.00
C MET A 195 19.78 0.54 9.19
N GLY A 196 19.92 1.31 10.26
CA GLY A 196 20.54 0.84 11.51
C GLY A 196 19.82 -0.36 12.13
N THR A 197 18.49 -0.41 12.05
CA THR A 197 17.68 -1.54 12.53
C THR A 197 17.90 -2.78 11.67
N ILE A 198 17.97 -2.60 10.34
CA ILE A 198 18.30 -3.69 9.39
C ILE A 198 19.71 -4.23 9.66
N THR A 199 20.70 -3.35 9.89
CA THR A 199 22.06 -3.75 10.25
C THR A 199 22.09 -4.49 11.59
N LEU A 200 21.35 -4.01 12.59
CA LEU A 200 21.23 -4.66 13.90
C LEU A 200 20.60 -6.06 13.79
N PHE A 201 19.55 -6.20 12.98
CA PHE A 201 18.91 -7.49 12.70
C PHE A 201 19.93 -8.51 12.16
N TRP A 202 20.64 -8.17 11.08
CA TRP A 202 21.64 -9.08 10.51
C TRP A 202 22.84 -9.32 11.42
N ALA A 203 23.31 -8.31 12.15
CA ALA A 203 24.36 -8.48 13.15
C ALA A 203 23.92 -9.46 14.26
N GLY A 204 22.67 -9.39 14.70
CA GLY A 204 22.08 -10.35 15.63
C GLY A 204 22.04 -11.77 15.07
N VAL A 205 21.57 -11.94 13.82
CA VAL A 205 21.54 -13.24 13.13
C VAL A 205 22.94 -13.84 13.01
N PHE A 206 23.93 -13.07 12.53
CA PHE A 206 25.30 -13.58 12.38
C PHE A 206 25.95 -13.90 13.72
N THR A 207 25.69 -13.09 14.76
CA THR A 207 26.15 -13.37 16.12
C THR A 207 25.56 -14.68 16.62
N TRP A 208 24.27 -14.92 16.38
CA TRP A 208 23.62 -16.17 16.77
C TRP A 208 24.19 -17.39 16.04
N ILE A 209 24.44 -17.28 14.73
CA ILE A 209 25.10 -18.33 13.92
C ILE A 209 26.48 -18.66 14.49
N ALA A 210 27.28 -17.65 14.83
CA ALA A 210 28.60 -17.84 15.43
C ALA A 210 28.54 -18.54 16.79
N LEU A 211 27.54 -18.20 17.62
CA LEU A 211 27.31 -18.86 18.91
C LEU A 211 26.82 -20.31 18.77
N GLY A 212 26.28 -20.69 17.61
CA GLY A 212 25.85 -22.06 17.32
C GLY A 212 26.97 -23.10 17.48
N HIS A 213 28.22 -22.73 17.21
CA HIS A 213 29.37 -23.61 17.40
C HIS A 213 29.52 -24.09 18.86
N ARG A 214 29.25 -23.23 19.84
CA ARG A 214 29.31 -23.60 21.27
C ARG A 214 28.22 -24.58 21.69
N SER A 215 27.10 -24.58 20.97
CA SER A 215 25.94 -25.43 21.22
C SER A 215 25.86 -26.63 20.27
N ASN A 216 26.95 -26.92 19.54
CA ASN A 216 27.05 -27.96 18.50
C ASN A 216 25.89 -27.92 17.48
N TYR A 217 25.37 -26.73 17.19
CA TYR A 217 24.21 -26.54 16.30
C TYR A 217 22.98 -27.42 16.64
N SER A 218 22.78 -27.69 17.93
CA SER A 218 21.68 -28.52 18.45
C SER A 218 20.28 -28.04 18.03
N ASP A 219 19.31 -28.96 18.03
CA ASP A 219 17.91 -28.62 17.71
C ASP A 219 17.34 -27.54 18.64
N LYS A 220 17.75 -27.54 19.92
CA LYS A 220 17.37 -26.50 20.88
C LYS A 220 17.92 -25.12 20.52
N TRP A 221 19.14 -25.04 19.97
CA TRP A 221 19.69 -23.79 19.45
C TRP A 221 18.90 -23.29 18.24
N GLN A 222 18.42 -24.18 17.38
CA GLN A 222 17.58 -23.83 16.22
C GLN A 222 16.17 -23.37 16.67
N LEU A 223 15.55 -24.07 17.61
CA LEU A 223 14.23 -23.75 18.14
C LEU A 223 14.18 -22.37 18.81
N TYR A 224 15.23 -21.96 19.53
CA TYR A 224 15.31 -20.61 20.10
C TYR A 224 15.28 -19.51 19.03
N MET A 225 16.05 -19.70 17.95
CA MET A 225 16.02 -18.75 16.84
C MET A 225 14.66 -18.76 16.16
N ASN A 226 14.12 -19.95 15.88
CA ASN A 226 12.80 -20.12 15.28
C ASN A 226 11.74 -19.31 16.06
N SER A 227 11.65 -19.55 17.37
CA SER A 227 10.70 -18.90 18.25
C SER A 227 10.89 -17.38 18.31
N ALA A 228 12.14 -16.89 18.34
CA ALA A 228 12.44 -15.45 18.33
C ALA A 228 12.07 -14.80 16.99
N SER A 229 12.43 -15.41 15.85
CA SER A 229 12.06 -14.92 14.53
C SER A 229 10.55 -14.93 14.33
N SER A 230 9.86 -15.96 14.82
CA SER A 230 8.40 -16.04 14.80
C SER A 230 7.76 -14.85 15.54
N ALA A 231 8.17 -14.58 16.78
CA ALA A 231 7.61 -13.47 17.55
C ALA A 231 7.84 -12.11 16.85
N LEU A 232 9.04 -11.90 16.29
CA LEU A 232 9.36 -10.71 15.52
C LEU A 232 8.47 -10.58 14.28
N MET A 233 8.24 -11.69 13.57
CA MET A 233 7.46 -11.73 12.35
C MET A 233 5.99 -11.37 12.62
N VAL A 234 5.35 -11.97 13.63
CA VAL A 234 3.98 -11.62 14.04
C VAL A 234 3.87 -10.13 14.38
N PHE A 235 4.87 -9.60 15.10
CA PHE A 235 4.91 -8.18 15.44
C PHE A 235 4.97 -7.31 14.18
N ILE A 236 5.91 -7.57 13.25
CA ILE A 236 6.07 -6.74 12.06
C ILE A 236 4.84 -6.85 11.14
N PHE A 237 4.24 -8.03 10.98
CA PHE A 237 3.02 -8.21 10.19
C PHE A 237 1.87 -7.36 10.72
N ALA A 238 1.58 -7.50 12.02
CA ALA A 238 0.52 -6.74 12.67
C ALA A 238 0.79 -5.23 12.60
N PHE A 239 2.05 -4.83 12.81
CA PHE A 239 2.48 -3.44 12.75
C PHE A 239 2.35 -2.85 11.34
N LEU A 240 2.80 -3.57 10.31
CA LEU A 240 2.70 -3.13 8.91
C LEU A 240 1.25 -3.06 8.43
N ALA A 241 0.42 -4.04 8.79
CA ALA A 241 -1.02 -4.02 8.49
C ALA A 241 -1.71 -2.83 9.14
N ASN A 242 -1.32 -2.49 10.38
CA ASN A 242 -1.86 -1.34 11.10
C ASN A 242 -1.45 -0.01 10.48
N ILE A 243 -0.16 0.16 10.17
CA ILE A 243 0.34 1.39 9.55
C ILE A 243 -0.33 1.62 8.19
N ARG A 244 -0.43 0.57 7.37
CA ARG A 244 -1.03 0.67 6.03
C ARG A 244 -2.49 1.08 6.09
N GLU A 245 -3.30 0.44 6.94
CA GLU A 245 -4.72 0.80 7.07
C GLU A 245 -4.90 2.25 7.56
N ARG A 246 -4.07 2.66 8.53
CA ARG A 246 -4.11 4.02 9.08
C ARG A 246 -3.66 5.07 8.05
N HIS A 247 -2.60 4.83 7.31
CA HIS A 247 -2.16 5.73 6.24
C HIS A 247 -3.18 5.77 5.11
N ALA A 248 -3.82 4.66 4.75
CA ALA A 248 -4.94 4.66 3.80
C ALA A 248 -6.11 5.53 4.31
N ALA A 249 -6.48 5.43 5.58
CA ALA A 249 -7.51 6.29 6.17
C ALA A 249 -7.12 7.78 6.12
N TYR A 250 -5.87 8.10 6.44
CA TYR A 250 -5.34 9.47 6.35
C TYR A 250 -5.37 10.02 4.91
N THR A 251 -4.89 9.23 3.95
CA THR A 251 -4.89 9.57 2.53
C THR A 251 -6.32 9.82 2.04
N ARG A 252 -7.30 8.99 2.41
CA ARG A 252 -8.71 9.22 2.07
C ARG A 252 -9.24 10.54 2.62
N SER A 253 -8.90 10.91 3.86
CA SER A 253 -9.28 12.22 4.42
C SER A 253 -8.64 13.39 3.67
N CYS A 254 -7.40 13.24 3.22
CA CYS A 254 -6.73 14.27 2.41
C CYS A 254 -7.35 14.38 1.02
N LEU A 255 -7.65 13.24 0.39
CA LEU A 255 -8.34 13.19 -0.90
C LEU A 255 -9.73 13.79 -0.81
N ASP A 256 -10.48 13.53 0.26
CA ASP A 256 -11.79 14.16 0.48
C ASP A 256 -11.69 15.69 0.50
N ALA A 257 -10.70 16.24 1.23
CA ALA A 257 -10.45 17.69 1.24
C ALA A 257 -10.07 18.24 -0.16
N ILE A 258 -9.22 17.53 -0.91
CA ILE A 258 -8.85 17.92 -2.29
C ILE A 258 -10.08 17.90 -3.20
N PHE A 259 -10.88 16.84 -3.14
CA PHE A 259 -12.08 16.68 -3.97
C PHE A 259 -13.14 17.73 -3.65
N GLN A 260 -13.27 18.16 -2.39
CA GLN A 260 -14.17 19.25 -2.01
C GLN A 260 -13.74 20.59 -2.62
N VAL A 261 -12.45 20.91 -2.58
CA VAL A 261 -11.93 22.13 -3.21
C VAL A 261 -12.10 22.06 -4.73
N ASP A 262 -11.79 20.91 -5.33
CA ASP A 262 -11.97 20.69 -6.77
C ASP A 262 -13.44 20.79 -7.20
N ALA A 263 -14.38 20.24 -6.42
CA ALA A 263 -15.80 20.33 -6.72
C ALA A 263 -16.29 21.79 -6.63
N SER A 264 -15.87 22.53 -5.60
CA SER A 264 -16.20 23.94 -5.46
C SER A 264 -15.58 24.79 -6.58
N LEU A 265 -14.35 24.47 -7.01
CA LEU A 265 -13.71 25.10 -8.16
C LEU A 265 -14.49 24.83 -9.45
N GLU A 266 -14.85 23.57 -9.70
CA GLU A 266 -15.64 23.15 -10.86
C GLU A 266 -16.99 23.88 -10.92
N ALA A 267 -17.73 23.90 -9.80
CA ALA A 267 -19.04 24.55 -9.72
C ALA A 267 -18.98 26.05 -10.04
N LYS A 268 -17.96 26.75 -9.51
CA LYS A 268 -17.77 28.19 -9.77
C LYS A 268 -17.34 28.44 -11.21
N LEU A 269 -16.44 27.63 -11.76
CA LEU A 269 -16.04 27.72 -13.15
C LEU A 269 -17.25 27.51 -14.08
N ARG A 270 -18.07 26.48 -13.84
CA ARG A 270 -19.28 26.23 -14.62
C ARG A 270 -20.26 27.39 -14.56
N HIS A 271 -20.41 28.03 -13.39
CA HIS A 271 -21.23 29.23 -13.25
C HIS A 271 -20.68 30.40 -14.06
N LEU A 272 -19.35 30.63 -14.08
CA LEU A 272 -18.73 31.71 -14.84
C LEU A 272 -18.75 31.47 -16.35
N THR A 273 -18.73 30.21 -16.78
CA THR A 273 -18.64 29.85 -18.20
C THR A 273 -19.93 29.34 -18.82
N ASP A 274 -21.00 29.17 -18.04
CA ASP A 274 -22.23 28.45 -18.42
C ASP A 274 -21.93 27.05 -19.02
N ASP A 275 -20.90 26.35 -18.51
CA ASP A 275 -20.50 25.04 -19.04
C ASP A 275 -21.38 23.93 -18.47
N THR A 276 -22.17 23.29 -19.35
CA THR A 276 -23.07 22.18 -19.01
C THR A 276 -22.57 20.82 -19.49
N LEU A 277 -21.34 20.74 -20.00
CA LEU A 277 -20.80 19.48 -20.53
C LEU A 277 -20.33 18.60 -19.37
N PRO A 278 -20.61 17.28 -19.39
CA PRO A 278 -20.13 16.37 -18.37
C PRO A 278 -18.60 16.29 -18.37
N ASN A 279 -18.03 15.86 -17.24
CA ASN A 279 -16.60 15.59 -17.14
C ASN A 279 -16.18 14.42 -18.04
N ASP A 280 -15.01 14.52 -18.66
CA ASP A 280 -14.52 13.52 -19.61
C ASP A 280 -14.11 12.22 -18.90
N ILE A 281 -14.39 11.08 -19.53
CA ILE A 281 -13.95 9.77 -19.04
C ILE A 281 -12.46 9.63 -19.34
N VAL A 282 -11.67 9.39 -18.29
CA VAL A 282 -10.24 9.12 -18.40
C VAL A 282 -10.00 7.61 -18.34
N ILE A 283 -9.25 7.10 -19.32
CA ILE A 283 -8.85 5.69 -19.39
C ILE A 283 -7.34 5.63 -19.18
N ILE A 284 -6.93 5.09 -18.04
CA ILE A 284 -5.53 4.75 -17.78
C ILE A 284 -5.26 3.36 -18.35
N PRO A 285 -4.35 3.24 -19.34
CA PRO A 285 -4.11 1.97 -20.01
C PRO A 285 -3.46 0.94 -19.08
N ALA A 286 -3.73 -0.34 -19.33
CA ALA A 286 -3.09 -1.44 -18.62
C ALA A 286 -1.56 -1.36 -18.72
N PRO A 287 -0.82 -1.50 -17.60
CA PRO A 287 0.63 -1.40 -17.61
C PRO A 287 1.27 -2.54 -18.40
N ARG A 288 2.32 -2.22 -19.18
CA ARG A 288 3.11 -3.21 -19.90
C ARG A 288 4.05 -3.93 -18.92
N VAL A 289 3.87 -5.24 -18.78
CA VAL A 289 4.64 -6.08 -17.85
C VAL A 289 5.44 -7.16 -18.59
N SER A 290 6.62 -7.50 -18.03
CA SER A 290 7.42 -8.63 -18.49
C SER A 290 6.67 -9.96 -18.24
N LYS A 291 7.12 -11.05 -18.87
CA LYS A 291 6.54 -12.39 -18.62
C LYS A 291 6.74 -12.83 -17.17
N ILE A 292 7.92 -12.57 -16.59
CA ILE A 292 8.24 -12.94 -15.21
C ILE A 292 7.38 -12.12 -14.24
N GLN A 293 7.29 -10.81 -14.44
CA GLN A 293 6.42 -9.94 -13.66
C GLN A 293 4.95 -10.37 -13.71
N ARG A 294 4.47 -10.84 -14.87
CA ARG A 294 3.12 -11.38 -15.01
C ARG A 294 2.89 -12.61 -14.15
N VAL A 295 3.87 -13.51 -14.07
CA VAL A 295 3.79 -14.69 -13.19
C VAL A 295 3.78 -14.28 -11.71
N ILE A 296 4.60 -13.30 -11.34
CA ILE A 296 4.62 -12.76 -9.97
C ILE A 296 3.26 -12.14 -9.60
N PHE A 297 2.69 -11.33 -10.50
CA PHE A 297 1.34 -10.77 -10.27
C PHE A 297 0.24 -11.82 -10.28
N TYR A 298 0.34 -12.86 -11.11
CA TYR A 298 -0.59 -13.98 -11.05
C TYR A 298 -0.57 -14.66 -9.67
N TYR A 299 0.62 -14.92 -9.14
CA TYR A 299 0.77 -15.50 -7.82
C TYR A 299 0.22 -14.56 -6.72
N ALA A 300 0.55 -13.27 -6.78
CA ALA A 300 0.02 -12.29 -5.83
C ALA A 300 -1.52 -12.19 -5.88
N ASP A 301 -2.10 -12.15 -7.09
CA ASP A 301 -3.56 -12.15 -7.25
C ASP A 301 -4.15 -13.45 -6.70
N PHE A 302 -3.51 -14.60 -6.90
CA PHE A 302 -3.95 -15.88 -6.32
C PHE A 302 -3.95 -15.83 -4.79
N VAL A 303 -2.86 -15.41 -4.16
CA VAL A 303 -2.72 -15.32 -2.70
C VAL A 303 -3.68 -14.29 -2.09
N GLY A 304 -3.82 -13.12 -2.70
CA GLY A 304 -4.68 -12.03 -2.19
C GLY A 304 -6.17 -12.16 -2.50
N THR A 305 -6.58 -13.11 -3.34
CA THR A 305 -7.99 -13.32 -3.69
C THR A 305 -8.69 -14.28 -2.72
N LEU A 306 -10.03 -14.28 -2.78
CA LEU A 306 -10.85 -15.23 -2.04
C LEU A 306 -10.46 -16.69 -2.30
N VAL A 307 -9.95 -17.00 -3.49
CA VAL A 307 -9.51 -18.36 -3.85
C VAL A 307 -8.31 -18.77 -2.99
N GLY A 308 -7.28 -17.93 -2.89
CA GLY A 308 -6.12 -18.18 -2.03
C GLY A 308 -6.53 -18.37 -0.58
N ILE A 309 -7.40 -17.49 -0.07
CA ILE A 309 -7.89 -17.55 1.32
C ILE A 309 -8.75 -18.81 1.56
N ALA A 310 -9.58 -19.23 0.62
CA ALA A 310 -10.36 -20.45 0.74
C ALA A 310 -9.48 -21.71 0.75
N ILE A 311 -8.45 -21.74 -0.10
CA ILE A 311 -7.46 -22.82 -0.12
C ILE A 311 -6.70 -22.88 1.20
N LEU A 312 -6.28 -21.72 1.73
CA LEU A 312 -5.65 -21.62 3.04
C LEU A 312 -6.53 -22.23 4.13
N VAL A 313 -7.80 -21.82 4.21
CA VAL A 313 -8.73 -22.36 5.20
C VAL A 313 -8.88 -23.88 5.04
N ALA A 314 -8.97 -24.38 3.81
CA ALA A 314 -9.06 -25.81 3.55
C ALA A 314 -7.79 -26.57 4.02
N VAL A 315 -6.60 -26.03 3.76
CA VAL A 315 -5.33 -26.62 4.21
C VAL A 315 -5.26 -26.67 5.75
N ILE A 316 -5.67 -25.60 6.43
CA ILE A 316 -5.72 -25.57 7.91
C ILE A 316 -6.72 -26.61 8.44
N ILE A 317 -7.91 -26.71 7.85
CA ILE A 317 -8.92 -27.71 8.26
C ILE A 317 -8.38 -29.13 8.07
N ILE A 318 -7.76 -29.42 6.92
CA ILE A 318 -7.17 -30.74 6.64
C ILE A 318 -6.05 -31.04 7.64
N TRP A 319 -5.19 -30.08 7.94
CA TRP A 319 -4.12 -30.24 8.93
C TRP A 319 -4.70 -30.49 10.34
N ILE A 320 -5.74 -29.78 10.77
CA ILE A 320 -6.41 -30.06 12.05
C ILE A 320 -7.03 -31.47 12.04
N ALA A 321 -7.65 -31.88 10.92
CA ALA A 321 -8.35 -33.16 10.79
C ALA A 321 -7.41 -34.38 10.80
N ILE A 322 -6.19 -34.24 10.28
CA ILE A 322 -5.18 -35.32 10.27
C ILE A 322 -4.41 -35.40 11.59
N GLY A 323 -4.30 -34.29 12.33
CA GLY A 323 -3.55 -34.22 13.59
C GLY A 323 -3.87 -35.33 14.61
N PRO A 324 -5.15 -35.73 14.84
CA PRO A 324 -5.47 -36.85 15.73
C PRO A 324 -4.84 -38.18 15.33
N LEU A 325 -4.71 -38.44 14.02
CA LEU A 325 -4.11 -39.68 13.49
C LEU A 325 -2.59 -39.73 13.73
N LEU A 326 -1.96 -38.56 13.89
CA LEU A 326 -0.52 -38.40 14.11
C LEU A 326 -0.22 -37.91 15.54
N HIS A 327 -1.19 -38.03 16.46
CA HIS A 327 -1.08 -37.71 17.88
C HIS A 327 -0.66 -36.28 18.23
N PHE A 328 -0.73 -35.33 17.27
CA PHE A 328 -0.26 -33.96 17.48
C PHE A 328 1.15 -33.90 18.11
N ASP A 329 2.07 -34.73 17.63
CA ASP A 329 3.44 -34.72 18.10
C ASP A 329 4.20 -33.48 17.60
N SER A 330 5.39 -33.22 18.16
CA SER A 330 6.19 -32.04 17.78
C SER A 330 6.55 -32.01 16.29
N ASN A 331 6.66 -33.16 15.62
CA ASN A 331 6.92 -33.21 14.19
C ASN A 331 5.70 -32.80 13.36
N TRP A 332 4.49 -33.18 13.77
CA TRP A 332 3.25 -32.76 13.13
C TRP A 332 3.01 -31.25 13.26
N TRP A 333 3.28 -30.73 14.45
CA TRP A 333 3.24 -29.31 14.75
C TRP A 333 4.27 -28.52 13.92
N LEU A 334 5.51 -29.00 13.84
CA LEU A 334 6.56 -28.31 13.08
C LEU A 334 6.35 -28.36 11.55
N LEU A 335 5.52 -29.27 11.04
CA LEU A 335 5.19 -29.38 9.61
C LEU A 335 4.46 -28.13 9.09
N ILE A 336 3.52 -27.57 9.87
CA ILE A 336 2.84 -26.34 9.46
C ILE A 336 3.80 -25.14 9.48
N GLY A 337 4.70 -25.08 10.47
CA GLY A 337 5.77 -24.09 10.53
C GLY A 337 6.71 -24.17 9.32
N THR A 338 7.10 -25.39 8.92
CA THR A 338 7.95 -25.62 7.74
C THR A 338 7.29 -25.13 6.45
N TYR A 339 6.01 -25.44 6.26
CA TYR A 339 5.26 -24.96 5.11
C TYR A 339 5.16 -23.42 5.13
N ALA A 340 4.78 -22.85 6.27
CA ALA A 340 4.64 -21.41 6.43
C ALA A 340 5.97 -20.67 6.19
N GLY A 341 7.09 -21.18 6.68
CA GLY A 341 8.40 -20.57 6.44
C GLY A 341 8.77 -20.55 4.95
N LEU A 342 8.58 -21.66 4.23
CA LEU A 342 8.90 -21.72 2.80
C LEU A 342 8.00 -20.79 1.96
N ILE A 343 6.68 -20.83 2.19
CA ILE A 343 5.74 -20.00 1.45
C ILE A 343 5.87 -18.53 1.87
N GLY A 344 5.98 -18.23 3.16
CA GLY A 344 6.17 -16.89 3.70
C GLY A 344 7.43 -16.21 3.15
N MET A 345 8.54 -16.96 3.00
CA MET A 345 9.71 -16.42 2.31
C MET A 345 9.40 -16.02 0.86
N ASN A 346 8.69 -16.86 0.10
CA ASN A 346 8.27 -16.51 -1.25
C ASN A 346 7.33 -15.29 -1.26
N ASP A 347 6.39 -15.23 -0.33
CA ASP A 347 5.44 -14.13 -0.17
C ASP A 347 6.17 -12.82 0.15
N GLY A 348 7.20 -12.85 1.01
CA GLY A 348 8.05 -11.70 1.29
C GLY A 348 8.74 -11.14 0.04
N PHE A 349 9.29 -12.00 -0.82
CA PHE A 349 9.87 -11.59 -2.10
C PHE A 349 8.81 -11.00 -3.04
N VAL A 350 7.66 -11.68 -3.19
CA VAL A 350 6.57 -11.25 -4.07
C VAL A 350 5.97 -9.93 -3.60
N LEU A 351 5.65 -9.79 -2.32
CA LEU A 351 5.13 -8.58 -1.71
C LEU A 351 6.07 -7.40 -1.95
N ARG A 352 7.38 -7.59 -1.79
CA ARG A 352 8.36 -6.52 -2.00
C ARG A 352 8.46 -6.08 -3.45
N ASN A 353 8.52 -7.04 -4.37
CA ASN A 353 8.48 -6.74 -5.81
C ASN A 353 7.19 -6.02 -6.19
N MET A 354 6.04 -6.56 -5.77
CA MET A 354 4.72 -6.00 -6.07
C MET A 354 4.58 -4.58 -5.53
N GLN A 355 4.95 -4.33 -4.27
CA GLN A 355 4.88 -2.98 -3.69
C GLN A 355 5.66 -1.97 -4.53
N ALA A 356 6.91 -2.29 -4.90
CA ALA A 356 7.72 -1.37 -5.70
C ALA A 356 7.14 -1.16 -7.10
N ARG A 357 6.68 -2.22 -7.77
CA ARG A 357 6.14 -2.14 -9.13
C ARG A 357 4.83 -1.37 -9.21
N LEU A 358 3.88 -1.68 -8.34
CA LEU A 358 2.60 -0.97 -8.29
C LEU A 358 2.81 0.50 -7.94
N ARG A 359 3.74 0.79 -7.03
CA ARG A 359 4.07 2.16 -6.68
C ARG A 359 4.64 2.96 -7.84
N CYS A 360 5.54 2.38 -8.64
CA CYS A 360 6.05 3.06 -9.83
C CYS A 360 4.95 3.45 -10.83
N TYR A 361 3.89 2.65 -10.94
CA TYR A 361 2.75 2.99 -11.81
C TYR A 361 1.96 4.15 -11.26
N VAL A 362 1.65 4.14 -9.96
CA VAL A 362 0.95 5.24 -9.30
C VAL A 362 1.77 6.54 -9.37
N ASP A 363 3.06 6.48 -9.03
CA ASP A 363 3.95 7.66 -9.06
C ASP A 363 3.99 8.27 -10.47
N ALA A 364 3.97 7.46 -11.53
CA ALA A 364 3.95 7.96 -12.92
C ALA A 364 2.65 8.73 -13.23
N GLU A 365 1.51 8.25 -12.74
CA GLU A 365 0.22 8.92 -12.94
C GLU A 365 0.11 10.23 -12.13
N PHE A 366 0.57 10.23 -10.88
CA PHE A 366 0.61 11.47 -10.07
C PHE A 366 1.60 12.50 -10.60
N ALA A 367 2.72 12.06 -11.21
CA ALA A 367 3.62 12.95 -11.93
C ALA A 367 2.94 13.57 -13.16
N ARG A 368 2.12 12.81 -13.88
CA ARG A 368 1.31 13.32 -15.01
C ARG A 368 0.28 14.35 -14.55
N ILE A 369 -0.41 14.09 -13.43
CA ILE A 369 -1.34 15.05 -12.80
C ILE A 369 -0.62 16.35 -12.44
N THR A 370 0.57 16.27 -11.83
CA THR A 370 1.37 17.45 -11.49
C THR A 370 1.78 18.25 -12.73
N ALA A 371 2.15 17.58 -13.82
CA ALA A 371 2.45 18.25 -15.08
C ALA A 371 1.21 18.93 -15.69
N GLN A 372 0.04 18.29 -15.62
CA GLN A 372 -1.21 18.89 -16.10
C GLN A 372 -1.67 20.05 -15.22
N ASP A 373 -1.47 19.99 -13.90
CA ASP A 373 -1.72 21.12 -13.01
C ASP A 373 -0.94 22.35 -13.44
N ALA A 374 0.34 22.20 -13.78
CA ALA A 374 1.15 23.31 -14.28
C ALA A 374 0.55 23.96 -15.55
N THR A 375 -0.13 23.17 -16.39
CA THR A 375 -0.87 23.71 -17.54
C THR A 375 -2.10 24.53 -17.13
N LEU A 376 -2.79 24.17 -16.03
CA LEU A 376 -3.91 24.97 -15.52
C LEU A 376 -3.46 26.37 -15.08
N PHE A 377 -2.33 26.45 -14.37
CA PHE A 377 -1.75 27.75 -13.97
C PHE A 377 -1.32 28.58 -15.18
N ALA A 378 -0.73 27.93 -16.19
CA ALA A 378 -0.36 28.60 -17.43
C ALA A 378 -1.61 29.12 -18.18
N THR A 379 -2.66 28.32 -18.30
CA THR A 379 -3.95 28.72 -18.92
C THR A 379 -4.63 29.85 -18.15
N ALA A 380 -4.54 29.84 -16.82
CA ALA A 380 -5.08 30.91 -15.98
C ALA A 380 -4.22 32.18 -15.96
N GLY A 381 -2.99 32.15 -16.49
CA GLY A 381 -2.07 33.28 -16.50
C GLY A 381 -1.52 33.65 -15.11
N ILE A 382 -1.50 32.71 -14.16
CA ILE A 382 -1.02 32.93 -12.79
C ILE A 382 0.24 32.09 -12.50
N PRO A 383 1.16 32.57 -11.64
CA PRO A 383 2.35 31.81 -11.29
C PRO A 383 1.97 30.55 -10.51
N ALA A 384 2.52 29.40 -10.92
CA ALA A 384 2.40 28.16 -10.16
C ALA A 384 3.09 28.30 -8.79
N PRO A 385 2.52 27.72 -7.73
CA PRO A 385 3.13 27.75 -6.40
C PRO A 385 4.42 26.92 -6.40
N SER A 386 5.34 27.25 -5.50
CA SER A 386 6.53 26.44 -5.26
C SER A 386 6.14 25.14 -4.57
N ASP A 387 6.45 24.01 -5.18
CA ASP A 387 6.21 22.70 -4.58
C ASP A 387 7.14 22.47 -3.37
N GLU A 388 6.58 21.95 -2.29
CA GLU A 388 7.36 21.36 -1.20
C GLU A 388 8.06 20.11 -1.74
N VAL A 389 9.32 19.91 -1.38
CA VAL A 389 10.09 18.72 -1.79
C VAL A 389 10.56 17.99 -0.55
N VAL A 390 10.48 16.66 -0.56
CA VAL A 390 11.02 15.83 0.51
C VAL A 390 12.52 16.15 0.68
N SER A 391 12.91 16.60 1.88
CA SER A 391 14.26 17.07 2.19
C SER A 391 15.37 16.05 1.89
N GLY A 392 16.56 16.57 1.56
CA GLY A 392 17.60 15.95 0.74
C GLY A 392 18.23 14.62 1.17
N GLU A 393 18.89 14.01 0.18
CA GLU A 393 19.45 12.66 0.19
C GLU A 393 20.53 12.43 1.26
N SER A 394 20.17 11.83 2.40
CA SER A 394 21.16 11.27 3.31
C SER A 394 21.80 10.01 2.70
N LEU A 395 23.08 9.74 3.04
CA LEU A 395 23.77 8.51 2.64
C LEU A 395 22.97 7.26 3.04
N THR A 396 22.39 7.27 4.24
CA THR A 396 21.52 6.22 4.74
C THR A 396 20.31 6.00 3.84
N ARG A 397 19.68 7.07 3.37
CA ARG A 397 18.54 7.01 2.46
C ARG A 397 18.94 6.42 1.10
N ARG A 398 20.08 6.83 0.52
CA ARG A 398 20.57 6.28 -0.75
C ARG A 398 20.87 4.78 -0.67
N VAL A 399 21.50 4.33 0.41
CA VAL A 399 21.78 2.91 0.65
C VAL A 399 20.48 2.13 0.81
N SER A 400 19.55 2.66 1.61
CA SER A 400 18.24 2.05 1.83
C SER A 400 17.41 1.95 0.53
N GLU A 401 17.37 3.00 -0.28
CA GLU A 401 16.69 2.99 -1.59
C GLU A 401 17.34 2.00 -2.56
N THR A 402 18.66 1.89 -2.55
CA THR A 402 19.39 0.92 -3.40
C THR A 402 19.11 -0.51 -2.97
N MET A 403 19.19 -0.82 -1.67
CA MET A 403 18.80 -2.11 -1.12
C MET A 403 17.34 -2.42 -1.48
N GLY A 404 16.44 -1.44 -1.29
CA GLY A 404 15.04 -1.54 -1.63
C GLY A 404 14.79 -1.86 -3.11
N ARG A 405 15.59 -1.30 -4.04
CA ARG A 405 15.52 -1.61 -5.48
C ARG A 405 15.98 -3.03 -5.80
N VAL A 406 17.09 -3.48 -5.20
CA VAL A 406 17.60 -4.84 -5.40
C VAL A 406 16.61 -5.88 -4.86
N CYS A 407 16.12 -5.68 -3.63
CA CYS A 407 15.14 -6.55 -2.99
C CYS A 407 13.81 -6.64 -3.77
N ALA A 408 13.44 -5.60 -4.50
CA ALA A 408 12.21 -5.57 -5.29
C ALA A 408 12.37 -6.10 -6.73
N HIS A 409 13.56 -6.49 -7.15
CA HIS A 409 13.80 -6.90 -8.53
C HIS A 409 13.19 -8.30 -8.83
N GLU A 410 12.71 -8.51 -10.06
CA GLU A 410 12.10 -9.79 -10.48
C GLU A 410 13.05 -10.98 -10.32
N ILE A 411 14.34 -10.76 -10.61
CA ILE A 411 15.40 -11.78 -10.43
C ILE A 411 15.50 -12.21 -8.96
N THR A 412 15.31 -11.29 -8.01
CA THR A 412 15.40 -11.58 -6.57
C THR A 412 14.28 -12.54 -6.15
N VAL A 413 13.09 -12.42 -6.74
CA VAL A 413 11.99 -13.39 -6.55
C VAL A 413 12.35 -14.76 -7.11
N VAL A 414 12.95 -14.80 -8.31
CA VAL A 414 13.39 -16.07 -8.93
C VAL A 414 14.48 -16.74 -8.10
N LEU A 415 15.45 -15.99 -7.59
CA LEU A 415 16.49 -16.50 -6.70
C LEU A 415 15.89 -17.01 -5.38
N GLY A 416 14.88 -16.34 -4.84
CA GLY A 416 14.11 -16.81 -3.68
C GLY A 416 13.47 -18.17 -3.93
N PHE A 417 12.79 -18.32 -5.08
CA PHE A 417 12.20 -19.60 -5.48
C PHE A 417 13.24 -20.71 -5.66
N LEU A 418 14.37 -20.43 -6.30
CA LEU A 418 15.47 -21.40 -6.42
C LEU A 418 16.06 -21.79 -5.06
N THR A 419 16.10 -20.85 -4.11
CA THR A 419 16.54 -21.10 -2.73
C THR A 419 15.57 -22.08 -2.04
N ILE A 420 14.25 -21.92 -2.21
CA ILE A 420 13.24 -22.86 -1.69
C ILE A 420 13.49 -24.27 -2.22
N LEU A 421 13.73 -24.43 -3.53
CA LEU A 421 14.01 -25.74 -4.12
C LEU A 421 15.28 -26.37 -3.51
N GLY A 422 16.33 -25.56 -3.27
CA GLY A 422 17.54 -26.00 -2.60
C GLY A 422 17.29 -26.47 -1.16
N LEU A 423 16.48 -25.73 -0.40
CA LEU A 423 16.12 -26.10 0.97
C LEU A 423 15.30 -27.40 1.01
N ILE A 424 14.32 -27.55 0.13
CA ILE A 424 13.51 -28.78 0.00
C ILE A 424 14.40 -29.98 -0.36
N ALA A 425 15.36 -29.81 -1.28
CA ALA A 425 16.31 -30.85 -1.63
C ALA A 425 17.20 -31.23 -0.43
N GLY A 426 17.68 -30.25 0.33
CA GLY A 426 18.42 -30.45 1.57
C GLY A 426 17.62 -31.21 2.64
N ALA A 427 16.39 -30.77 2.91
CA ALA A 427 15.49 -31.44 3.85
C ALA A 427 15.15 -32.88 3.42
N SER A 428 14.96 -33.10 2.12
CA SER A 428 14.72 -34.43 1.55
C SER A 428 15.93 -35.36 1.72
N ALA A 429 17.16 -34.84 1.51
CA ALA A 429 18.39 -35.59 1.78
C ALA A 429 18.52 -35.95 3.27
N MET A 430 18.03 -35.07 4.16
CA MET A 430 17.94 -35.29 5.61
C MET A 430 16.69 -36.09 6.04
N ARG A 431 15.95 -36.65 5.08
CA ARG A 431 14.74 -37.47 5.30
C ARG A 431 13.66 -36.80 6.16
N TRP A 432 13.54 -35.47 6.07
CA TRP A 432 12.54 -34.70 6.82
C TRP A 432 12.58 -34.91 8.35
N THR A 433 13.78 -35.20 8.87
CA THR A 433 14.06 -35.15 10.32
C THR A 433 13.76 -33.76 10.89
N MET A 434 13.66 -33.63 12.21
CA MET A 434 13.43 -32.34 12.89
C MET A 434 14.38 -31.25 12.39
N THR A 435 15.67 -31.56 12.29
CA THR A 435 16.69 -30.64 11.73
C THR A 435 16.42 -30.30 10.26
N GLY A 436 15.98 -31.27 9.45
CA GLY A 436 15.61 -31.04 8.04
C GLY A 436 14.38 -30.15 7.90
N GLN A 437 13.40 -30.25 8.80
CA GLN A 437 12.24 -29.36 8.82
C GLN A 437 12.61 -27.96 9.31
N LEU A 438 13.44 -27.84 10.35
CA LEU A 438 13.95 -26.56 10.84
C LEU A 438 14.81 -25.83 9.80
N LEU A 439 15.57 -26.56 8.96
CA LEU A 439 16.28 -26.00 7.81
C LEU A 439 15.34 -25.31 6.81
N CYS A 440 14.12 -25.84 6.64
CA CYS A 440 13.10 -25.26 5.79
C CYS A 440 12.21 -24.24 6.50
N ASN A 441 12.39 -24.01 7.80
CA ASN A 441 11.61 -23.04 8.57
C ASN A 441 12.46 -21.81 8.95
N VAL A 442 13.56 -22.02 9.69
CA VAL A 442 14.33 -20.93 10.31
C VAL A 442 14.99 -19.99 9.29
N PRO A 443 15.80 -20.45 8.32
CA PRO A 443 16.38 -19.55 7.33
C PRO A 443 15.31 -18.81 6.50
N PRO A 444 14.24 -19.48 6.00
CA PRO A 444 13.14 -18.79 5.34
C PRO A 444 12.48 -17.70 6.18
N SER A 445 12.12 -17.98 7.43
CA SER A 445 11.50 -16.99 8.32
C SER A 445 12.40 -15.80 8.62
N LEU A 446 13.73 -15.99 8.69
CA LEU A 446 14.69 -14.90 8.84
C LEU A 446 14.74 -14.01 7.58
N ILE A 447 14.76 -14.62 6.40
CA ILE A 447 14.75 -13.91 5.13
C ILE A 447 13.43 -13.13 4.98
N GLU A 448 12.30 -13.78 5.24
CA GLU A 448 10.98 -13.16 5.25
C GLU A 448 10.92 -11.95 6.22
N SER A 449 11.37 -12.13 7.46
CA SER A 449 11.41 -11.05 8.46
C SER A 449 12.23 -9.86 7.96
N PHE A 450 13.38 -10.11 7.32
CA PHE A 450 14.17 -9.08 6.67
C PHE A 450 13.37 -8.35 5.58
N PHE A 451 12.68 -9.08 4.69
CA PHE A 451 11.82 -8.48 3.67
C PHE A 451 10.69 -7.64 4.28
N MET A 452 10.10 -8.07 5.40
CA MET A 452 9.08 -7.31 6.12
C MET A 452 9.62 -5.99 6.67
N ILE A 453 10.84 -5.97 7.23
CA ILE A 453 11.50 -4.72 7.65
C ILE A 453 11.77 -3.81 6.43
N VAL A 454 12.23 -4.37 5.31
CA VAL A 454 12.45 -3.62 4.07
C VAL A 454 11.13 -3.08 3.50
N LEU A 455 10.02 -3.83 3.63
CA LEU A 455 8.68 -3.38 3.25
C LEU A 455 8.24 -2.18 4.08
N VAL A 456 8.46 -2.18 5.40
CA VAL A 456 8.22 -1.01 6.28
C VAL A 456 9.02 0.19 5.78
N THR A 457 10.29 -0.01 5.47
CA THR A 457 11.18 1.04 4.96
C THR A 457 10.67 1.65 3.64
N GLY A 458 10.28 0.78 2.71
CA GLY A 458 9.70 1.18 1.43
C GLY A 458 8.34 1.86 1.59
N HIS A 459 7.56 1.47 2.60
CA HIS A 459 6.27 2.08 2.91
C HIS A 459 6.43 3.48 3.48
N ASN A 460 7.30 3.69 4.48
CA ASN A 460 7.59 5.01 5.03
C ASN A 460 8.07 5.98 3.94
N SER A 461 8.99 5.51 3.09
CA SER A 461 9.54 6.33 2.00
C SER A 461 8.48 6.74 0.97
N ALA A 462 7.48 5.87 0.75
CA ALA A 462 6.36 6.16 -0.14
C ALA A 462 5.36 7.11 0.54
N ASP A 463 5.01 6.87 1.80
CA ASP A 463 4.09 7.71 2.58
C ASP A 463 4.59 9.16 2.69
N ASP A 464 5.89 9.36 2.97
CA ASP A 464 6.53 10.67 2.99
C ASP A 464 6.34 11.44 1.67
N ARG A 465 6.47 10.74 0.53
CA ARG A 465 6.28 11.32 -0.81
C ARG A 465 4.81 11.64 -1.07
N ILE A 466 3.90 10.68 -0.81
CA ILE A 466 2.45 10.88 -0.98
C ILE A 466 1.97 12.10 -0.20
N ARG A 467 2.41 12.27 1.06
CA ARG A 467 1.98 13.41 1.87
C ARG A 467 2.36 14.75 1.26
N VAL A 468 3.59 14.84 0.74
CA VAL A 468 4.07 16.04 0.07
C VAL A 468 3.29 16.27 -1.22
N ASP A 469 3.09 15.23 -2.03
CA ASP A 469 2.33 15.31 -3.29
C ASP A 469 0.88 15.75 -3.07
N LEU A 470 0.20 15.22 -2.03
CA LEU A 470 -1.15 15.61 -1.66
C LEU A 470 -1.22 17.06 -1.15
N ARG A 471 -0.25 17.49 -0.33
CA ARG A 471 -0.17 18.89 0.13
C ARG A 471 0.03 19.86 -1.02
N ASN A 472 0.95 19.54 -1.93
CA ASN A 472 1.22 20.36 -3.11
C ASN A 472 -0.03 20.42 -4.01
N THR A 473 -0.70 19.29 -4.23
CA THR A 473 -1.96 19.23 -4.99
C THR A 473 -3.03 20.10 -4.34
N TYR A 474 -3.23 19.97 -3.02
CA TYR A 474 -4.21 20.75 -2.27
C TYR A 474 -3.93 22.26 -2.34
N ALA A 475 -2.69 22.67 -2.12
CA ALA A 475 -2.28 24.08 -2.22
C ALA A 475 -2.53 24.64 -3.63
N ARG A 476 -2.22 23.87 -4.67
CA ARG A 476 -2.53 24.25 -6.07
C ARG A 476 -4.03 24.45 -6.29
N ARG A 477 -4.88 23.55 -5.78
CA ARG A 477 -6.34 23.69 -5.89
C ARG A 477 -6.88 24.90 -5.16
N LEU A 478 -6.40 25.17 -3.94
CA LEU A 478 -6.79 26.36 -3.18
C LEU A 478 -6.42 27.65 -3.91
N GLN A 479 -5.24 27.72 -4.54
CA GLN A 479 -4.82 28.89 -5.30
C GLN A 479 -5.68 29.11 -6.55
N LEU A 480 -6.01 28.05 -7.29
CA LEU A 480 -6.92 28.13 -8.44
C LEU A 480 -8.32 28.57 -8.00
N LEU A 481 -8.84 28.07 -6.88
CA LEU A 481 -10.12 28.50 -6.31
C LEU A 481 -10.09 29.97 -5.89
N GLY A 482 -9.00 30.42 -5.25
CA GLY A 482 -8.80 31.83 -4.90
C GLY A 482 -8.81 32.73 -6.13
N PHE A 483 -8.20 32.28 -7.23
CA PHE A 483 -8.26 32.98 -8.51
C PHE A 483 -9.67 33.09 -9.06
N VAL A 484 -10.42 31.98 -9.12
CA VAL A 484 -11.79 31.97 -9.62
C VAL A 484 -12.74 32.83 -8.78
N ASN A 485 -12.55 32.85 -7.45
CA ASN A 485 -13.31 33.74 -6.57
C ASN A 485 -13.05 35.22 -6.88
N ALA A 486 -11.79 35.58 -7.13
CA ALA A 486 -11.43 36.95 -7.50
C ALA A 486 -12.08 37.34 -8.84
N VAL A 487 -12.06 36.46 -9.86
CA VAL A 487 -12.76 36.69 -11.13
C VAL A 487 -14.25 36.91 -10.90
N GLN A 488 -14.89 36.04 -10.12
CA GLN A 488 -16.32 36.13 -9.83
C GLN A 488 -16.72 37.41 -9.05
N SER A 489 -15.80 37.99 -8.27
CA SER A 489 -16.08 39.26 -7.56
C SER A 489 -16.08 40.48 -8.48
N VAL A 490 -15.46 40.37 -9.66
CA VAL A 490 -15.28 41.45 -10.64
C VAL A 490 -16.33 41.42 -11.75
N TRP A 491 -16.92 40.25 -12.00
CA TRP A 491 -17.99 40.02 -12.98
C TRP A 491 -19.36 40.00 -12.31
#